data_AF-A0AAV1K2W1-F1
#
_entry.id   AF-A0AAV1K2W1-F1
#
_cell.length_a   1.000
_cell.length_b   1.000
_cell.length_c   1.000
_cell.angle_alpha   90.00
_cell.angle_beta   90.00
_cell.angle_gamma   90.00
#
_symmetry.space_group_name_H-M   'P 1'
#
loop_
_entity.id
_entity.type
_entity.pdbx_description
1 polymer ?
#
loop_
_entity_poly.entity_id
_entity_poly.type
_entity_poly.pdbx_seq_one_letter_code
_entity_poly.pdbx_strand_id
1 'polypeptide(L)' 'MLGLRQLIVGGCRGRTFIKMMPTSRPIIRLHHDEYSKPFDNLPFTVTNRYVLTAVFCVLFGVGWWAPWIILWYSMAKRTM' A
#
# COMPACT_ATOMS: atom_id res chain seq x y z
N MET A 1 -20.87 -17.67 16.98
CA MET A 1 -20.50 -16.28 16.58
C MET A 1 -19.02 -16.19 16.20
N LEU A 2 -18.59 -16.93 15.15
CA LEU A 2 -17.17 -17.11 14.79
C LEU A 2 -16.67 -16.27 13.58
N GLY A 3 -17.53 -15.47 12.96
CA GLY A 3 -17.22 -14.86 11.65
C GLY A 3 -16.23 -13.69 11.69
N LEU A 4 -16.37 -12.78 12.64
CA LEU A 4 -15.67 -11.49 12.59
C LEU A 4 -14.18 -11.59 12.93
N ARG A 5 -13.82 -12.40 13.95
CA ARG A 5 -12.41 -12.65 14.31
C ARG A 5 -11.66 -13.41 13.22
N GLN A 6 -12.30 -14.36 12.55
CA GLN A 6 -11.68 -15.12 11.45
C GLN A 6 -11.52 -14.29 10.18
N LEU A 7 -12.43 -13.35 9.90
CA LEU A 7 -12.30 -12.38 8.80
C LEU A 7 -11.12 -11.42 9.01
N ILE A 8 -10.95 -10.89 10.22
CA ILE A 8 -9.83 -10.00 10.57
C ILE A 8 -8.51 -10.76 10.47
N VAL A 9 -8.43 -11.98 11.02
CA VAL A 9 -7.23 -12.83 10.95
C VAL A 9 -6.94 -13.27 9.50
N GLY A 10 -7.98 -13.53 8.70
CA GLY A 10 -7.86 -13.86 7.28
C GLY A 10 -7.38 -12.68 6.43
N GLY A 11 -7.87 -11.46 6.70
CA GLY A 11 -7.44 -10.23 6.05
C GLY A 11 -5.99 -9.85 6.35
N CYS A 12 -5.56 -9.99 7.62
CA CYS A 12 -4.18 -9.71 8.03
C CYS A 12 -3.16 -10.78 7.59
N ARG A 13 -3.61 -11.99 7.19
CA ARG A 13 -2.75 -13.05 6.64
C ARG A 13 -2.35 -12.85 5.17
N GLY A 14 -2.59 -11.67 4.60
CA GLY A 14 -1.66 -10.84 3.81
C GLY A 14 -1.01 -11.38 2.52
N ARG A 15 -0.80 -12.69 2.34
CA ARG A 15 -0.09 -13.22 1.17
C ARG A 15 -0.88 -13.07 -0.14
N THR A 16 -2.20 -13.16 -0.07
CA THR A 16 -3.06 -12.99 -1.26
C THR A 16 -3.22 -11.51 -1.63
N PHE A 17 -3.37 -10.63 -0.62
CA PHE A 17 -3.52 -9.19 -0.84
C PHE A 17 -2.23 -8.56 -1.38
N ILE A 18 -1.07 -8.98 -0.88
CA ILE A 18 0.23 -8.53 -1.39
C ILE A 18 0.43 -8.93 -2.86
N LYS A 19 -0.08 -10.11 -3.27
CA LYS A 19 -0.01 -10.56 -4.67
C LYS A 19 -1.00 -9.86 -5.60
N MET A 20 -2.04 -9.22 -5.06
CA MET A 20 -3.01 -8.44 -5.83
C MET A 20 -2.59 -6.97 -5.97
N MET A 21 -1.55 -6.53 -5.26
CA MET A 21 -0.99 -5.21 -5.50
C MET A 21 -0.39 -5.18 -6.91
N PRO A 22 -0.70 -4.15 -7.73
CA PRO A 22 -0.15 -4.02 -9.06
C PRO A 22 1.38 -3.98 -8.95
N THR A 23 2.03 -5.08 -9.35
CA THR A 23 3.47 -5.14 -9.47
C THR A 23 3.89 -4.14 -10.53
N SER A 24 4.93 -3.34 -10.24
CA SER A 24 5.50 -2.35 -11.14
C SER A 24 5.54 -2.90 -12.56
N ARG A 25 4.81 -2.27 -13.48
CA ARG A 25 4.85 -2.68 -14.88
C ARG A 25 6.30 -2.61 -15.35
N PRO A 26 6.84 -3.65 -16.01
CA PRO A 26 8.17 -3.55 -16.58
C PRO A 26 8.19 -2.35 -17.52
N ILE A 27 9.18 -1.46 -17.34
CA ILE A 27 9.38 -0.31 -18.23
C ILE A 27 9.84 -0.87 -19.57
N ILE A 28 8.89 -1.12 -20.47
CA ILE A 28 9.17 -1.53 -21.84
C ILE A 28 9.70 -0.29 -22.56
N ARG A 29 11.02 -0.19 -22.75
CA ARG A 29 11.67 0.88 -23.52
C ARG A 29 11.47 0.69 -25.03
N LEU A 30 10.22 0.64 -25.50
CA LEU A 30 9.88 0.54 -26.92
C LEU A 30 9.24 1.85 -27.38
N HIS A 31 10.05 2.91 -27.57
CA HIS A 31 9.85 3.90 -28.64
C HIS A 31 11.00 4.91 -28.65
N HIS A 32 11.72 4.98 -29.78
CA HIS A 32 12.18 6.27 -30.28
C HIS A 32 10.92 7.03 -30.65
N ASP A 33 10.62 8.16 -30.00
CA ASP A 33 9.98 9.36 -30.57
C ASP A 33 9.37 10.21 -29.45
N GLU A 34 9.73 11.51 -29.49
CA GLU A 34 9.12 12.66 -28.83
C GLU A 34 8.89 12.60 -27.30
N TYR A 35 9.80 13.28 -26.57
CA TYR A 35 9.61 13.86 -25.24
C TYR A 35 8.73 13.04 -24.28
N SER A 36 9.35 12.22 -23.43
CA SER A 36 8.65 11.53 -22.33
C SER A 36 7.78 12.53 -21.58
N LYS A 37 6.45 12.34 -21.62
CA LYS A 37 5.54 13.26 -20.94
C LYS A 37 5.76 13.11 -19.44
N PRO A 38 5.59 14.20 -18.66
CA PRO A 38 5.54 14.07 -17.21
C PRO A 38 4.60 12.92 -16.81
N PHE A 39 5.01 12.14 -15.81
CA PHE A 39 4.31 10.95 -15.29
C PHE A 39 4.48 9.62 -16.06
N ASP A 40 5.05 9.60 -17.27
CA ASP A 40 5.24 8.36 -18.05
C ASP A 40 6.31 7.42 -17.46
N ASN A 41 7.20 7.93 -16.62
CA ASN A 41 8.27 7.16 -15.97
C ASN A 41 7.89 6.61 -14.59
N LEU A 42 6.65 6.82 -14.15
CA LEU A 42 6.18 6.32 -12.86
C LEU A 42 5.72 4.86 -12.98
N PRO A 43 5.95 4.04 -11.94
CA PRO A 43 5.44 2.66 -11.91
C PRO A 43 3.91 2.58 -11.69
N PHE A 44 3.20 3.72 -11.71
CA PHE A 44 1.76 3.85 -11.56
C PHE A 44 1.24 5.01 -12.42
N THR A 45 -0.02 4.95 -12.83
CA THR A 45 -0.66 5.99 -13.65
C THR A 45 -1.30 7.07 -12.79
N VAL A 46 -1.07 8.35 -13.13
CA VAL A 46 -1.67 9.50 -12.44
C VAL A 46 -2.88 9.99 -13.23
N THR A 47 -4.07 9.47 -12.90
CA THR A 47 -5.33 9.91 -13.56
C THR A 47 -5.98 11.08 -12.83
N ASN A 48 -5.89 11.12 -11.50
CA ASN A 48 -6.53 12.15 -10.68
C ASN A 48 -5.64 12.50 -9.48
N ARG A 49 -5.33 13.79 -9.33
CA ARG A 49 -4.50 14.32 -8.23
C ARG A 49 -5.05 14.00 -6.84
N TYR A 50 -6.36 14.01 -6.65
CA TYR A 50 -6.99 13.74 -5.35
C TYR A 50 -6.87 12.27 -4.96
N VAL A 51 -7.01 11.36 -5.93
CA VAL A 51 -6.82 9.93 -5.72
C VAL A 51 -5.35 9.65 -5.38
N LEU A 52 -4.42 10.28 -6.09
CA LEU A 52 -2.99 10.15 -5.83
C LEU A 52 -2.63 10.58 -4.40
N THR A 53 -3.12 11.74 -3.96
CA THR A 53 -2.89 12.23 -2.59
C THR A 53 -3.51 11.30 -1.56
N ALA A 54 -4.75 10.83 -1.77
CA ALA A 54 -5.39 9.88 -0.85
C ALA A 54 -4.59 8.58 -0.70
N VAL A 55 -4.09 8.02 -1.81
CA VAL A 55 -3.24 6.83 -1.81
C VAL A 55 -1.96 7.07 -1.01
N PHE A 56 -1.28 8.20 -1.22
CA PHE A 56 -0.07 8.52 -0.47
C PHE A 56 -0.34 8.81 1.01
N CYS A 57 -1.43 9.49 1.36
CA CYS A 57 -1.82 9.70 2.74
C CYS A 57 -2.03 8.37 3.48
N VAL A 58 -2.68 7.40 2.85
CA VAL A 58 -2.86 6.06 3.45
C VAL A 58 -1.52 5.31 3.53
N LEU A 59 -0.75 5.28 2.45
CA LEU A 59 0.52 4.54 2.40
C LEU A 59 1.53 5.06 3.43
N PHE A 60 1.75 6.37 3.45
CA PHE A 60 2.65 6.99 4.43
C PHE A 60 2.05 7.06 5.82
N GLY A 61 0.73 7.27 5.94
CA GLY A 61 0.04 7.24 7.22
C GLY A 61 0.20 5.90 7.93
N VAL A 62 -0.04 4.80 7.22
CA VAL A 62 0.15 3.45 7.79
C VAL A 62 1.62 3.20 8.15
N GLY A 63 2.55 3.57 7.27
CA GLY A 63 3.99 3.43 7.55
C GLY A 63 4.45 4.23 8.78
N TRP A 64 3.95 5.45 8.92
CA TRP A 64 4.25 6.34 10.04
C TRP A 64 3.64 5.85 11.36
N TRP A 65 2.40 5.36 11.33
CA TRP A 65 1.69 4.90 12.53
C TRP A 65 2.11 3.50 12.99
N ALA A 66 2.66 2.66 12.10
CA ALA A 66 3.08 1.29 12.40
C ALA A 66 3.96 1.14 13.67
N PRO A 67 5.09 1.87 13.84
CA PRO A 67 5.94 1.69 15.02
C PRO A 67 5.22 2.03 16.33
N TRP A 68 4.34 3.05 16.33
CA TRP A 68 3.59 3.46 17.51
C TRP A 68 2.56 2.41 17.92
N ILE A 69 1.84 1.83 16.95
CA ILE A 69 0.89 0.76 17.20
C ILE A 69 1.60 -0.49 17.74
N ILE A 70 2.75 -0.84 17.17
CA ILE A 70 3.58 -1.98 17.63
C ILE A 70 4.04 -1.75 19.07
N LEU A 71 4.52 -0.54 19.38
CA LEU A 71 4.99 -0.17 20.71
C LEU A 71 3.83 -0.19 21.73
N TRP A 72 2.68 0.40 21.38
CA TRP A 72 1.47 0.33 22.19
C TRP A 72 1.06 -1.11 22.48
N TYR A 73 1.04 -1.96 21.46
CA TYR A 73 0.73 -3.38 21.61
C TYR A 73 1.74 -4.12 22.50
N SER A 74 3.03 -3.77 22.41
CA SER A 74 4.07 -4.34 23.27
C SER A 74 3.89 -3.97 24.74
N MET A 75 3.56 -2.70 25.01
CA MET A 75 3.30 -2.22 26.38
C MET A 75 2.01 -2.83 26.94
N ALA A 76 0.92 -2.83 26.18
CA ALA A 76 -0.36 -3.37 26.60
C ALA A 76 -0.28 -4.85 26.98
N LYS A 77 0.51 -5.64 26.23
CA LYS A 77 0.76 -7.06 26.55
C LYS A 77 1.59 -7.31 27.80
N ARG A 78 2.38 -6.33 28.26
CA ARG A 78 3.12 -6.45 29.52
C ARG A 78 2.28 -6.04 30.73
N THR A 79 1.29 -5.18 30.53
CA THR A 79 0.43 -4.65 31.59
C THR A 79 -0.82 -5.48 31.84
N MET A 80 -1.30 -6.24 30.85
CA MET A 80 -2.40 -7.21 30.97
C MET A 80 -1.85 -8.61 31.19
#